data_AF-A0A914RPG2-F1
#
_entry.id   AF-A0A914RPG2-F1
#
_cell.length_a   1.000
_cell.length_b   1.000
_cell.length_c   1.000
_cell.angle_alpha   90.00
_cell.angle_beta   90.00
_cell.angle_gamma   90.00
#
_symmetry.space_group_name_H-M   'P 1'
#
loop_
_entity.id
_entity.type
_entity.pdbx_description
1 polymer ?
#
loop_
_entity_poly.entity_id
_entity_poly.type
_entity_poly.pdbx_seq_one_letter_code
_entity_poly.pdbx_strand_id
1 'polypeptide(L)'
;MGMQRAVCLQEVTPTPFMSALAFSREGSALALGRSDCGLSFYSLDSVTAHTTSQEHLSNDPKINPNGFHMFTYSTKQTPIVGLHFTRRNLVLGVGAFGQ
;
A
#
# COMPACT_ATOMS: atom_id res chain seq x y z
N MET A 1 -20.85 -17.32 11.69
CA MET A 1 -19.65 -16.47 11.84
C MET A 1 -18.97 -16.40 10.48
N GLY A 2 -18.81 -15.21 9.89
CA GLY A 2 -18.10 -15.09 8.62
C GLY A 2 -16.61 -15.33 8.83
N MET A 3 -16.00 -16.24 8.06
CA MET A 3 -14.54 -16.36 8.04
C MET A 3 -13.94 -15.07 7.48
N GLN A 4 -13.23 -14.31 8.31
CA GLN A 4 -12.36 -13.26 7.81
C GLN A 4 -11.09 -13.91 7.26
N ARG A 5 -10.70 -13.52 6.06
CA ARG A 5 -9.50 -14.02 5.37
C ARG A 5 -8.63 -12.83 4.97
N ALA A 6 -7.32 -12.96 5.14
CA ALA A 6 -6.36 -11.97 4.66
C ALA A 6 -6.21 -12.09 3.14
N VAL A 7 -6.31 -10.97 2.43
CA VAL A 7 -6.24 -10.92 0.95
C VAL A 7 -4.89 -10.38 0.47
N CYS A 8 -4.34 -9.40 1.19
CA CYS A 8 -3.04 -8.83 0.94
C CYS A 8 -2.32 -8.59 2.27
N LEU A 9 -1.00 -8.70 2.25
CA LEU A 9 -0.14 -8.48 3.39
C LEU A 9 1.18 -7.89 2.91
N GLN A 10 1.54 -6.74 3.46
CA GLN A 10 2.87 -6.19 3.30
C GLN A 10 3.54 -6.18 4.67
N GLU A 11 4.57 -6.99 4.83
CA GLU A 11 5.43 -6.90 6.00
C GLU A 11 6.35 -5.68 5.84
N VAL A 12 6.45 -4.90 6.91
CA VAL A 12 7.32 -3.73 7.02
C VAL A 12 8.12 -3.86 8.30
N THR A 13 9.39 -3.43 8.27
CA THR A 13 10.23 -3.42 9.45
C THR A 13 9.57 -2.57 10.54
N PRO A 14 9.40 -3.09 11.77
CA PRO A 14 8.85 -2.33 12.88
C PRO A 14 9.61 -1.02 13.07
N THR A 15 8.88 0.07 13.20
CA THR A 15 9.45 1.38 13.47
C THR A 15 8.79 1.99 14.70
N PRO A 16 9.55 2.78 15.49
CA PRO A 16 9.03 3.41 16.69
C PRO A 16 8.09 4.60 16.39
N PHE A 17 7.98 5.00 15.12
CA PHE A 17 7.15 6.11 14.66
C PHE A 17 6.09 5.63 13.66
N MET A 18 5.00 6.40 13.56
CA MET A 18 3.93 6.08 12.63
C MET A 18 4.34 6.43 11.19
N SER A 19 4.25 5.46 10.29
CA SER A 19 4.40 5.68 8.85
C SER A 19 3.23 6.45 8.27
N ALA A 20 3.52 7.40 7.37
CA ALA A 20 2.48 8.07 6.60
C ALA A 20 1.83 7.10 5.59
N LEU A 21 0.50 7.14 5.48
CA LEU A 21 -0.26 6.39 4.49
C LEU A 21 -1.42 7.23 3.96
N ALA A 22 -1.79 7.01 2.70
CA ALA A 22 -2.92 7.70 2.09
C ALA A 22 -3.57 6.84 1.00
N PHE A 23 -4.91 6.81 0.98
CA PHE A 23 -5.67 6.21 -0.11
C PHE A 23 -5.89 7.21 -1.24
N SER A 24 -5.94 6.71 -2.47
CA SER A 24 -6.42 7.49 -3.61
C SER A 24 -7.89 7.87 -3.41
N ARG A 25 -8.34 8.92 -4.12
CA ARG A 25 -9.68 9.48 -3.91
C ARG A 25 -10.79 8.53 -4.36
N GLU A 26 -10.49 7.76 -5.39
CA GLU A 26 -11.30 6.70 -5.97
C GLU A 26 -11.12 5.34 -5.26
N GLY A 27 -10.16 5.23 -4.33
CA GLY A 27 -9.93 4.02 -3.55
C GLY A 27 -9.26 2.87 -4.31
N SER A 28 -8.75 3.12 -5.51
CA SER A 28 -8.05 2.13 -6.34
C SER A 28 -6.60 1.89 -5.91
N ALA A 29 -5.98 2.84 -5.20
CA ALA A 29 -4.57 2.77 -4.83
C ALA A 29 -4.32 3.22 -3.37
N LEU A 30 -3.25 2.69 -2.80
CA LEU A 30 -2.73 3.05 -1.48
C LEU A 30 -1.26 3.46 -1.62
N ALA A 31 -0.90 4.64 -1.10
CA ALA A 31 0.49 5.05 -0.94
C ALA A 31 0.92 4.86 0.52
N LEU A 32 2.14 4.36 0.71
CA LEU A 32 2.74 4.07 2.02
C LEU A 32 4.18 4.60 2.07
N GLY A 33 4.46 5.44 3.06
CA GLY A 33 5.81 5.81 3.45
C GLY A 33 6.46 4.71 4.29
N ARG A 34 7.54 4.13 3.79
CA ARG A 34 8.26 3.03 4.42
C ARG A 34 9.40 3.53 5.30
N SER A 35 9.78 2.67 6.23
CA SER A 35 10.91 2.88 7.14
C SER A 35 12.27 2.91 6.46
N ASP A 36 12.40 2.29 5.28
CA ASP A 36 13.60 2.28 4.44
C ASP A 36 13.74 3.54 3.56
N CYS A 37 13.01 4.62 3.88
CA CYS A 37 12.95 5.84 3.06
C CYS A 37 12.49 5.56 1.62
N GLY A 38 11.51 4.67 1.50
CA GLY A 38 10.78 4.38 0.27
C GLY A 38 9.33 4.89 0.32
N LEU A 39 8.81 5.33 -0.82
CA LEU A 39 7.37 5.54 -1.03
C LEU A 39 6.85 4.42 -1.92
N SER A 40 6.07 3.50 -1.34
CA SER A 40 5.47 2.38 -2.07
C SER A 40 4.01 2.63 -2.42
N PHE A 41 3.61 2.11 -3.58
CA PHE A 41 2.24 2.17 -4.08
C PHE A 41 1.67 0.76 -4.26
N TYR A 42 0.43 0.60 -3.83
CA TYR A 42 -0.29 -0.66 -3.87
C TYR A 42 -1.61 -0.51 -4.62
N SER A 43 -1.94 -1.49 -5.44
CA SER A 43 -3.18 -1.61 -6.21
C SER A 43 -4.25 -2.32 -5.41
N LEU A 44 -5.29 -1.60 -5.04
CA LEU A 44 -6.48 -2.15 -4.40
C LEU A 44 -7.44 -2.75 -5.43
N ASP A 45 -7.43 -2.26 -6.67
CA ASP A 45 -8.17 -2.87 -7.79
C ASP A 45 -7.70 -4.31 -8.05
N SER A 46 -6.39 -4.56 -7.95
CA SER A 46 -5.85 -5.92 -8.07
C SER A 46 -6.33 -6.84 -6.94
N VAL A 47 -6.59 -6.28 -5.75
CA VAL A 47 -7.10 -7.00 -4.57
C VAL A 47 -8.58 -7.33 -4.72
N THR A 48 -9.39 -6.37 -5.15
CA THR A 48 -10.84 -6.53 -5.34
C THR A 48 -11.18 -7.42 -6.53
N ALA A 49 -10.43 -7.32 -7.64
CA ALA A 49 -10.62 -8.20 -8.79
C ALA A 49 -10.31 -9.67 -8.45
N HIS A 50 -9.24 -9.92 -7.69
CA HIS A 50 -8.82 -11.28 -7.35
C HIS A 50 -9.73 -11.95 -6.31
N THR A 51 -10.31 -11.19 -5.39
CA THR A 51 -11.32 -11.69 -4.43
C THR A 51 -12.61 -12.13 -5.12
N THR A 52 -13.06 -11.37 -6.11
CA THR A 52 -14.23 -11.71 -6.92
C THR A 52 -14.00 -12.98 -7.77
N SER A 53 -12.76 -13.22 -8.19
CA SER A 53 -12.42 -14.31 -9.12
C SER A 53 -12.20 -15.66 -8.43
N GLN A 54 -11.76 -15.66 -7.16
CA GLN A 54 -11.40 -16.88 -6.43
C GLN A 54 -12.59 -17.65 -5.81
N GLU A 55 -13.83 -17.20 -5.94
CA GLU A 55 -14.99 -17.95 -5.41
C GLU A 55 -15.17 -19.33 -6.08
N HIS A 56 -14.56 -19.60 -7.25
CA HIS A 56 -14.87 -20.79 -8.04
C HIS A 56 -13.76 -21.85 -8.16
N LEU A 57 -12.47 -21.53 -8.00
CA LEU A 57 -11.39 -22.50 -8.26
C LEU A 57 -10.21 -22.34 -7.27
N SER A 58 -9.94 -23.42 -6.52
CA SER A 58 -8.77 -23.66 -5.65
C SER A 58 -8.84 -23.11 -4.22
N ASN A 59 -8.51 -23.98 -3.26
CA ASN A 59 -8.67 -23.83 -1.82
C ASN A 59 -7.46 -23.18 -1.13
N ASP A 60 -6.44 -22.76 -1.89
CA ASP A 60 -5.23 -22.12 -1.37
C ASP A 60 -5.27 -20.61 -1.60
N PRO A 61 -5.51 -19.80 -0.55
CA PRO A 61 -5.60 -18.35 -0.68
C PRO A 61 -4.21 -17.78 -1.00
N LYS A 62 -4.05 -17.22 -2.20
CA LYS A 62 -2.83 -16.52 -2.58
C LYS A 62 -2.81 -15.15 -1.91
N ILE A 63 -1.97 -15.00 -0.89
CA ILE A 63 -1.69 -13.70 -0.26
C ILE A 63 -0.93 -12.85 -1.28
N ASN A 64 -1.42 -11.62 -1.51
CA ASN A 64 -0.94 -10.68 -2.53
C ASN A 64 -1.21 -11.13 -3.98
N PRO A 65 -2.28 -10.62 -4.60
CA PRO A 65 -2.53 -10.89 -6.01
C PRO A 65 -1.44 -10.27 -6.89
N ASN A 66 -1.32 -10.78 -8.12
CA ASN A 66 -0.40 -10.21 -9.10
C ASN A 66 -0.75 -8.73 -9.34
N GLY A 67 0.26 -7.87 -9.32
CA GLY A 67 0.07 -6.42 -9.46
C GLY A 67 -0.37 -5.69 -8.19
N PHE A 68 -0.44 -6.37 -7.04
CA PHE A 68 -0.72 -5.72 -5.75
C PHE A 68 0.30 -4.63 -5.42
N HIS A 69 1.60 -4.92 -5.53
CA HIS A 69 2.64 -3.90 -5.41
C HIS A 69 2.92 -3.32 -6.80
N MET A 70 2.76 -2.00 -6.95
CA MET A 70 2.95 -1.34 -8.24
C MET A 70 4.40 -0.88 -8.41
N PHE A 71 4.87 -0.02 -7.49
CA PHE A 71 6.18 0.62 -7.57
C PHE A 71 6.62 1.16 -6.21
N THR A 72 7.93 1.37 -6.08
CA THR A 72 8.55 2.05 -4.94
C THR A 72 9.52 3.11 -5.43
N TYR A 73 9.40 4.34 -4.91
CA TYR A 73 10.32 5.44 -5.18
C TYR A 73 11.17 5.71 -3.95
N SER A 74 12.48 5.90 -4.13
CA SER A 74 13.38 6.27 -3.02
C SER A 74 13.32 7.77 -2.75
N THR A 75 13.34 8.14 -1.46
CA THR A 75 13.28 9.55 -1.01
C THR A 75 14.63 10.07 -0.53
N LYS A 76 15.74 9.58 -1.10
CA LYS A 76 17.11 10.04 -0.78
C LYS A 76 17.39 10.10 0.74
N GLN A 77 17.11 8.99 1.43
CA GLN A 77 17.28 8.88 2.90
C GLN A 77 16.44 9.87 3.71
N THR A 78 15.33 10.36 3.14
CA THR A 78 14.40 11.25 3.84
C THR A 78 13.15 10.47 4.26
N PRO A 79 12.88 10.25 5.55
CA PRO A 79 11.65 9.61 5.99
C PRO A 79 10.42 10.47 5.66
N ILE A 80 9.32 9.81 5.29
CA ILE A 80 8.05 10.47 4.92
C ILE A 80 7.17 10.59 6.15
N VAL A 81 6.81 11.82 6.50
CA VAL A 81 5.99 12.16 7.68
C VAL A 81 4.54 12.47 7.31
N GLY A 82 4.26 12.75 6.03
CA GLY A 82 2.90 13.03 5.56
C GLY A 82 2.72 12.66 4.09
N LEU A 83 1.53 12.16 3.76
CA LEU A 83 1.11 11.82 2.39
C LEU A 83 -0.30 12.35 2.14
N HIS A 84 -0.53 12.88 0.93
CA HIS A 84 -1.84 13.34 0.52
C HIS A 84 -2.09 13.06 -0.96
N PHE A 85 -3.18 12.36 -1.27
CA PHE A 85 -3.71 12.27 -2.63
C PHE A 85 -4.58 13.48 -2.94
N THR A 86 -4.18 14.21 -3.98
CA THR A 86 -5.01 15.27 -4.55
C THR A 86 -6.19 14.70 -5.34
N ARG A 87 -7.14 15.56 -5.72
CA ARG A 87 -8.27 15.19 -6.60
C ARG A 87 -7.87 14.84 -8.05
N ARG A 88 -6.60 15.03 -8.42
CA ARG A 88 -6.08 14.79 -9.78
C ARG A 88 -5.13 13.60 -9.85
N ASN A 89 -5.24 12.67 -8.89
CA ASN A 89 -4.38 11.50 -8.78
C ASN A 89 -2.86 11.83 -8.74
N LEU A 90 -2.54 12.94 -8.07
CA LEU A 90 -1.16 13.33 -7.73
C LEU A 90 -0.96 13.15 -6.23
N VAL A 91 0.13 12.49 -5.84
CA VAL A 91 0.53 12.35 -4.44
C VAL A 91 1.51 13.44 -4.04
N LEU A 92 1.19 14.13 -2.97
CA LEU A 92 2.09 15.06 -2.28
C LEU A 92 2.69 14.34 -1.08
N GLY A 93 4.01 14.22 -1.04
CA GLY A 93 4.75 13.66 0.09
C GLY A 93 5.55 14.73 0.81
N VAL A 94 5.45 14.74 2.14
CA VAL A 94 6.23 15.60 3.03
C VAL A 94 7.23 14.72 3.76
N GLY A 95 8.51 15.06 3.66
CA GLY A 95 9.60 14.35 4.31
C GLY A 95 10.36 15.23 5.30
N ALA A 96 10.93 14.62 6.33
CA ALA A 96 11.75 15.28 7.34
C ALA A 96 13.18 14.74 7.29
N PHE A 97 14.06 15.43 6.56
CA PHE A 97 15.45 14.98 6.41
C PHE A 97 16.28 15.39 7.64
N GLY A 98 17.00 14.43 8.23
CA GLY A 98 17.92 14.69 9.35
C GLY A 98 17.25 14.93 10.71
N GLN A 99 15.99 14.51 10.88
CA GLN A 99 15.34 14.41 12.19
C GLN A 99 15.58 13.04 12.83
#